data_AF-A0A7Y0S1Y0-F1
#
_entry.id   AF-A0A7Y0S1Y0-F1
#
_cell.length_a   1.000
_cell.length_b   1.000
_cell.length_c   1.000
_cell.angle_alpha   90.00
_cell.angle_beta   90.00
_cell.angle_gamma   90.00
#
_symmetry.space_group_name_H-M   'P 1'
#
loop_
_entity.id
_entity.type
_entity.pdbx_description
1 polymer ?
#
loop_
_entity_poly.entity_id
_entity_poly.type
_entity_poly.pdbx_seq_one_letter_code
_entity_poly.pdbx_strand_id
1 'polypeptide(L)'
;IESGWYILGKETEQFEQAFADYCGVKHCIGVANGLDALTLTLKAWRELGKINKGDEVIVPGNTYIASVLAVTEADLVPVFVEPDEQ
;
A
#
# COMPACT_ATOMS: atom_id res chain seq x y z
N ILE A 1 13.34 -24.24 9.24
CA ILE A 1 13.65 -24.85 7.92
C ILE A 1 13.04 -26.26 7.80
N GLU A 2 12.95 -27.03 8.89
CA GLU A 2 12.36 -28.39 8.87
C GLU A 2 10.86 -28.45 8.53
N SER A 3 10.11 -27.34 8.67
CA SER A 3 8.67 -27.29 8.36
C SER A 3 8.33 -27.46 6.87
N GLY A 4 9.30 -27.26 5.96
CA GLY A 4 9.08 -27.32 4.51
C GLY A 4 8.18 -26.22 3.92
N TRP A 5 7.65 -25.32 4.75
CA TRP A 5 6.75 -24.24 4.35
C TRP A 5 7.48 -22.90 4.34
N TYR A 6 7.70 -22.34 3.14
CA TYR A 6 8.61 -21.21 2.94
C TYR A 6 7.93 -19.87 2.63
N ILE A 7 6.68 -19.87 2.17
CA ILE A 7 5.98 -18.67 1.72
C ILE A 7 4.61 -18.62 2.40
N LEU A 8 4.23 -17.46 2.93
CA LEU A 8 2.93 -17.23 3.59
C LEU A 8 2.65 -18.28 4.68
N GLY A 9 3.63 -18.50 5.56
CA GLY A 9 3.52 -19.46 6.67
C GLY A 9 3.34 -18.76 8.02
N LYS A 10 3.41 -19.55 9.09
CA LYS A 10 3.24 -19.06 10.47
C LYS A 10 4.16 -17.91 10.87
N GLU A 11 5.36 -17.84 10.29
CA GLU A 11 6.29 -16.73 10.56
C GLU A 11 5.79 -15.42 9.94
N THR A 12 5.13 -15.49 8.78
CA THR A 12 4.48 -14.31 8.15
C THR A 12 3.31 -13.84 9.00
N GLU A 13 2.44 -14.75 9.44
CA GLU A 13 1.28 -14.42 10.31
C GLU A 13 1.73 -13.78 11.64
N GLN A 14 2.77 -14.33 12.27
CA GLN A 14 3.33 -13.77 13.50
C GLN A 14 3.93 -12.39 13.28
N PHE A 15 4.65 -12.19 12.17
CA PHE A 15 5.17 -10.88 11.80
C PHE A 15 4.04 -9.86 11.59
N GLU A 16 2.99 -10.22 10.85
CA GLU A 16 1.84 -9.34 10.62
C GLU A 16 1.18 -8.91 11.93
N GLN A 17 0.96 -9.85 12.87
CA GLN A 17 0.40 -9.52 14.17
C GLN A 17 1.32 -8.58 14.96
N ALA A 18 2.61 -8.90 15.07
CA ALA A 18 3.57 -8.09 15.80
C ALA A 18 3.75 -6.69 15.19
N PHE A 19 3.71 -6.59 13.86
CA PHE A 19 3.84 -5.32 13.15
C PHE A 19 2.57 -4.47 13.25
N ALA A 20 1.38 -5.09 13.26
CA ALA A 20 0.13 -4.42 13.56
C ALA A 20 0.15 -3.80 14.97
N ASP A 21 0.60 -4.59 15.95
CA ASP A 21 0.74 -4.15 17.34
C ASP A 21 1.76 -3.00 17.47
N TYR A 22 2.92 -3.12 16.80
CA TYR A 22 3.94 -2.07 16.75
C TYR A 22 3.41 -0.76 16.15
N CYS A 23 2.64 -0.84 15.06
CA CYS A 23 2.05 0.33 14.41
C CYS A 23 0.79 0.87 15.12
N GLY A 24 0.26 0.16 16.12
CA GLY A 24 -0.98 0.52 16.81
C GLY A 24 -2.24 0.41 15.94
N VAL A 25 -2.24 -0.49 14.95
CA VAL A 25 -3.37 -0.73 14.03
C VAL A 25 -4.01 -2.10 14.29
N LYS A 26 -5.27 -2.28 13.88
CA LYS A 26 -6.00 -3.53 14.13
C LYS A 26 -5.50 -4.71 13.30
N HIS A 27 -4.99 -4.45 12.09
CA HIS A 27 -4.61 -5.48 11.13
C HIS A 27 -3.39 -5.04 10.33
N CYS A 28 -2.55 -6.00 9.94
CA CYS A 28 -1.47 -5.85 8.96
C CYS A 28 -1.60 -7.00 7.95
N ILE A 29 -1.30 -6.73 6.68
CA ILE A 29 -1.25 -7.73 5.61
C ILE A 29 0.10 -7.57 4.90
N GLY A 30 0.91 -8.61 4.95
CA GLY A 30 2.18 -8.71 4.26
C GLY A 30 1.97 -8.92 2.77
N VAL A 31 2.67 -8.12 1.97
CA VAL A 31 2.66 -8.20 0.50
C VAL A 31 4.10 -8.20 -0.01
N ALA A 32 4.29 -8.39 -1.32
CA ALA A 32 5.64 -8.59 -1.86
C ALA A 32 6.52 -7.33 -1.77
N ASN A 33 5.95 -6.12 -1.87
CA ASN A 33 6.69 -4.86 -1.79
C ASN A 33 5.77 -3.65 -1.49
N GLY A 34 6.37 -2.46 -1.34
CA GLY A 34 5.65 -1.22 -1.04
C GLY A 34 4.76 -0.70 -2.19
N LEU A 35 5.10 -0.95 -3.46
CA LEU A 35 4.25 -0.60 -4.59
C LEU A 35 2.96 -1.43 -4.54
N ASP A 36 3.07 -2.75 -4.36
CA ASP A 36 1.91 -3.63 -4.22
C ASP A 36 1.03 -3.22 -3.03
N ALA A 37 1.63 -2.83 -1.90
CA ALA A 37 0.89 -2.36 -0.73
C ALA A 37 0.02 -1.14 -1.06
N LEU A 38 0.58 -0.15 -1.77
CA LEU A 38 -0.14 1.05 -2.16
C LEU A 38 -1.19 0.75 -3.25
N THR A 39 -0.83 0.01 -4.30
CA THR A 39 -1.73 -0.35 -5.41
C THR A 39 -2.93 -1.15 -4.91
N LEU A 40 -2.71 -2.17 -4.07
CA LEU A 40 -3.79 -3.00 -3.52
C LEU A 40 -4.72 -2.20 -2.62
N THR A 41 -4.19 -1.26 -1.82
CA THR A 41 -5.00 -0.39 -0.96
C THR A 41 -5.95 0.48 -1.79
N LEU A 42 -5.44 1.13 -2.84
CA LEU A 42 -6.25 1.99 -3.71
C LEU A 42 -7.30 1.19 -4.49
N LYS A 43 -6.92 0.02 -5.02
CA LYS A 43 -7.87 -0.89 -5.68
C LYS A 43 -8.95 -1.37 -4.72
N ALA A 44 -8.61 -1.73 -3.48
CA ALA A 44 -9.60 -2.14 -2.48
C ALA A 44 -10.60 -1.01 -2.18
N TRP A 45 -10.16 0.24 -2.10
CA TRP A 45 -11.10 1.37 -1.93
C TRP A 45 -12.02 1.58 -3.13
N ARG A 46 -11.54 1.33 -4.36
CA ARG A 46 -12.38 1.32 -5.56
C ARG A 46 -13.43 0.21 -5.51
N GLU A 47 -13.03 -1.01 -5.17
CA GLU A 47 -13.95 -2.14 -5.06
C GLU A 47 -15.02 -1.92 -3.98
N LEU A 48 -14.68 -1.21 -2.91
CA LEU A 48 -15.61 -0.80 -1.86
C LEU A 48 -16.47 0.42 -2.24
N GLY A 49 -16.31 0.98 -3.45
CA GLY A 49 -17.05 2.16 -3.93
C GLY A 49 -16.71 3.46 -3.18
N LYS A 50 -15.56 3.51 -2.49
CA LYS A 50 -15.12 4.71 -1.74
C LYS A 50 -14.50 5.76 -2.63
N ILE A 51 -13.91 5.32 -3.75
CA ILE A 51 -13.33 6.15 -4.81
C ILE A 51 -13.67 5.51 -6.15
N ASN A 52 -13.72 6.31 -7.20
CA ASN A 52 -14.08 5.90 -8.54
C ASN A 52 -12.88 5.91 -9.47
N LYS A 53 -13.01 5.20 -10.60
CA LYS A 53 -12.04 5.30 -11.69
C LYS A 53 -11.95 6.76 -12.16
N GLY A 54 -10.73 7.25 -12.32
CA GLY A 54 -10.46 8.61 -12.75
C GLY A 54 -10.49 9.66 -11.63
N ASP A 55 -10.78 9.27 -10.39
CA ASP A 55 -10.66 10.20 -9.26
C ASP A 55 -9.20 10.65 -9.08
N GLU A 56 -9.05 11.90 -8.65
CA GLU A 56 -7.75 12.54 -8.44
C GLU A 56 -7.15 12.16 -7.08
N VAL A 57 -5.84 11.88 -7.07
CA VAL A 57 -5.07 11.59 -5.86
C VAL A 57 -3.91 12.56 -5.77
N ILE A 58 -3.84 13.31 -4.67
CA ILE A 58 -2.73 14.22 -4.41
C ILE A 58 -1.48 13.40 -4.08
N VAL A 59 -0.38 13.70 -4.77
CA VAL A 59 0.93 13.05 -4.57
C VAL A 59 2.01 14.14 -4.50
N PRO A 60 2.97 14.08 -3.55
CA PRO A 60 4.07 15.03 -3.53
C PRO A 60 4.90 14.96 -4.82
N GLY A 61 5.29 16.12 -5.37
CA GLY A 61 6.17 16.20 -6.55
C GLY A 61 7.55 15.59 -6.29
N ASN A 62 8.07 15.76 -5.07
CA ASN A 62 9.31 15.16 -4.62
C ASN A 62 9.05 13.91 -3.75
N THR A 63 8.81 12.77 -4.40
CA THR A 63 8.60 11.47 -3.72
C THR A 63 9.22 10.31 -4.52
N TYR A 64 9.22 9.11 -3.93
CA TYR A 64 9.63 7.90 -4.65
C TYR A 64 8.57 7.46 -5.68
N ILE A 65 9.03 7.00 -6.85
CA ILE A 65 8.20 6.71 -8.03
C ILE A 65 7.05 5.72 -7.77
N ALA A 66 7.22 4.78 -6.83
CA ALA A 66 6.16 3.83 -6.46
C ALA A 66 4.87 4.53 -5.99
N SER A 67 4.96 5.72 -5.39
CA SER A 67 3.79 6.49 -4.95
C SER A 67 2.91 6.92 -6.11
N VAL A 68 3.52 7.25 -7.26
CA VAL A 68 2.81 7.66 -8.49
C VAL A 68 2.32 6.44 -9.25
N LEU A 69 3.17 5.42 -9.38
CA LEU A 69 2.82 4.19 -10.07
C LEU A 69 1.58 3.54 -9.45
N ALA A 70 1.51 3.48 -8.11
CA ALA A 70 0.37 2.91 -7.41
C ALA A 70 -0.97 3.58 -7.77
N VAL A 71 -0.97 4.91 -7.90
CA VAL A 71 -2.15 5.69 -8.30
C VAL A 71 -2.57 5.33 -9.72
N THR A 72 -1.63 5.36 -10.66
CA THR A 72 -1.93 5.06 -12.07
C THR A 72 -2.32 3.60 -12.31
N GLU A 73 -1.70 2.65 -11.61
CA GLU A 73 -2.05 1.22 -11.66
C GLU A 73 -3.44 0.92 -11.07
N ALA A 74 -3.96 1.83 -10.25
CA ALA A 74 -5.31 1.78 -9.71
C ALA A 74 -6.34 2.53 -10.58
N ASP A 75 -6.03 2.91 -11.82
CA ASP A 75 -6.88 3.73 -12.72
C ASP A 75 -7.28 5.10 -12.10
N LEU A 76 -6.42 5.69 -11.29
CA LEU A 76 -6.62 7.00 -10.68
C LEU A 76 -5.68 8.04 -11.33
N VAL A 77 -5.95 9.32 -11.10
CA VAL A 77 -5.20 10.43 -11.70
C VAL A 77 -4.31 11.09 -10.65
N PRO A 78 -2.97 11.02 -10.76
CA PRO A 78 -2.09 11.72 -9.83
C PRO A 78 -2.13 13.23 -10.07
N VAL A 79 -2.31 13.99 -8.99
CA VAL A 79 -2.19 15.45 -8.98
C VAL A 79 -0.98 15.80 -8.14
N PHE A 80 0.06 16.31 -8.80
CA PHE A 80 1.32 16.64 -8.14
C PHE A 80 1.20 17.94 -7.34
N VAL A 81 1.70 17.90 -6.11
CA VAL A 81 1.81 19.08 -5.23
C VAL A 81 3.25 19.24 -4.81
N GLU A 82 3.82 20.41 -5.06
CA GLU A 82 5.19 20.73 -4.65
C GLU A 82 5.30 20.86 -3.13
N PRO A 83 6.40 20.38 -2.52
CA PRO A 83 6.65 20.58 -1.09
C PRO A 83 6.87 22.06 -0.78
N ASP A 84 6.63 22.43 0.48
CA ASP A 84 7.09 23.72 1.00
C ASP A 84 8.62 23.72 1.11
N GLU A 85 9.24 24.88 0.88
CA GLU A 85 10.69 25.07 0.99
C GLU A 85 11.16 25.19 2.46
N GLN A 86 10.22 25.35 3.41
CA GLN A 86 10.48 25.53 4.84
C GLN A 86 10.77 24.24 5.63
#